data_AF-A0A238XJQ2-F1
#
_entry.id   AF-A0A238XJQ2-F1
#
_cell.length_a   1.000
_cell.length_b   1.000
_cell.length_c   1.000
_cell.angle_alpha   90.00
_cell.angle_beta   90.00
_cell.angle_gamma   90.00
#
_symmetry.space_group_name_H-M   'P 1'
#
loop_
_entity.id
_entity.type
_entity.pdbx_description
1 polymer ?
#
loop_
_entity_poly.entity_id
_entity_poly.type
_entity_poly.pdbx_seq_one_letter_code
_entity_poly.pdbx_strand_id
1 'polypeptide(L)'
;MLKDREEIDVNEMKGLVEALGGEVVGLVFQKRKSLHPATYIGKGKLEEVKRLADYRGADAVVVYHNISSSQIRNIERITGLQVLDRSEIIIEIFARRAKTKEAKVQVELAKCYHLLSRLRGKGKELSRLGGGIGTRGPGEKKVEIDLRAIRRKMYKLQKEIEKFSKRKKLVLDSRKKKGFVTVAVTGYTNVGKSTLVRKLTGEDIFIKDMPFATLDTRTGSIYLKNAGKKALITDTVGFIKDIPHELIASFKATLQEVAEADIVVVVYDVTSPSLKEESETVEKILSELGASKKPRITVINKIDKTSLNRDEIMVDVAGHIKNFENPVFLSAVSGEGMDEFFEKLEYVVSSFF
;
A
#
# COMPACT_ATOMS: atom_id res chain seq x y z
N MET A 1 -14.38 14.50 -21.36
CA MET A 1 -14.17 13.13 -20.86
C MET A 1 -12.79 13.09 -20.24
N LEU A 2 -12.68 12.56 -19.02
CA LEU A 2 -11.39 12.23 -18.42
C LEU A 2 -10.70 11.20 -19.33
N LYS A 3 -9.38 11.25 -19.44
CA LYS A 3 -8.64 10.14 -20.05
C LYS A 3 -8.73 8.94 -19.11
N ASP A 4 -8.64 7.71 -19.63
CA ASP A 4 -8.72 6.47 -18.84
C ASP A 4 -7.85 6.51 -17.57
N ARG A 5 -6.64 7.08 -17.68
CA ARG A 5 -5.72 7.25 -16.55
C ARG A 5 -6.21 8.22 -15.47
N GLU A 6 -6.84 9.32 -15.85
CA GLU A 6 -7.37 10.30 -14.90
C GLU A 6 -8.56 9.73 -14.12
N GLU A 7 -9.35 8.87 -14.76
CA GLU A 7 -10.45 8.16 -14.12
C GLU A 7 -9.96 7.13 -13.10
N ILE A 8 -8.89 6.40 -13.41
CA ILE A 8 -8.21 5.50 -12.48
C ILE A 8 -7.73 6.24 -11.22
N ASP A 9 -7.00 7.34 -11.40
CA ASP A 9 -6.44 8.12 -10.29
C ASP A 9 -7.57 8.68 -9.37
N VAL A 10 -8.70 9.07 -9.96
CA VAL A 10 -9.88 9.55 -9.22
C VAL A 10 -10.55 8.44 -8.43
N ASN A 11 -10.73 7.28 -9.05
CA ASN A 11 -11.35 6.13 -8.38
C ASN A 11 -10.47 5.64 -7.22
N GLU A 12 -9.15 5.65 -7.38
CA GLU A 12 -8.22 5.37 -6.28
C GLU A 12 -8.38 6.39 -5.15
N MET A 13 -8.36 7.70 -5.47
CA MET A 13 -8.52 8.74 -4.46
C MET A 13 -9.83 8.62 -3.69
N LYS A 14 -10.95 8.38 -4.40
CA LYS A 14 -12.26 8.15 -3.78
C LYS A 14 -12.19 6.97 -2.81
N GLY A 15 -11.67 5.83 -3.25
CA GLY A 15 -11.51 4.65 -2.40
C GLY A 15 -10.65 4.91 -1.15
N LEU A 16 -9.62 5.75 -1.27
CA LEU A 16 -8.81 6.16 -0.11
C LEU A 16 -9.58 7.06 0.88
N VAL A 17 -10.37 8.02 0.38
CA VAL A 17 -11.21 8.88 1.22
C VAL A 17 -12.30 8.08 1.92
N GLU A 18 -12.98 7.19 1.20
CA GLU A 18 -13.98 6.28 1.73
C GLU A 18 -13.40 5.32 2.77
N ALA A 19 -12.16 4.85 2.58
CA ALA A 19 -11.46 4.01 3.56
C ALA A 19 -11.18 4.74 4.89
N LEU A 20 -11.08 6.08 4.87
CA LEU A 20 -11.06 6.96 6.03
C LEU A 20 -12.46 7.31 6.56
N GLY A 21 -13.53 6.76 5.97
CA GLY A 21 -14.90 7.10 6.33
C GLY A 21 -15.28 8.53 5.97
N GLY A 22 -14.56 9.16 5.03
CA GLY A 22 -14.92 10.45 4.45
C GLY A 22 -15.82 10.28 3.22
N GLU A 23 -16.51 11.34 2.85
CA GLU A 23 -17.33 11.42 1.64
C GLU A 23 -16.72 12.41 0.65
N VAL A 24 -16.65 12.05 -0.63
CA VAL A 24 -16.14 12.95 -1.68
C VAL A 24 -17.28 13.83 -2.20
N VAL A 25 -17.38 15.03 -1.65
CA VAL A 25 -18.45 16.00 -1.98
C VAL A 25 -18.16 16.85 -3.24
N GLY A 26 -16.96 16.73 -3.81
CA GLY A 26 -16.57 17.46 -5.02
C GLY A 26 -15.22 17.01 -5.58
N LEU A 27 -15.04 17.16 -6.89
CA LEU A 27 -13.80 16.86 -7.59
C LEU A 27 -13.37 18.06 -8.43
N VAL A 28 -12.08 18.39 -8.38
CA VAL A 28 -11.53 19.52 -9.12
C VAL A 28 -10.28 19.09 -9.87
N PHE A 29 -10.32 19.28 -11.19
CA PHE A 29 -9.23 18.92 -12.10
C PHE A 29 -8.54 20.17 -12.65
N GLN A 30 -7.22 20.10 -12.79
CA GLN A 30 -6.47 21.11 -13.52
C GLN A 30 -5.34 20.47 -14.33
N LYS A 31 -5.49 20.49 -15.66
CA LYS A 31 -4.44 20.08 -16.58
C LYS A 31 -3.34 21.14 -16.64
N ARG A 32 -2.10 20.76 -16.33
CA ARG A 32 -0.91 21.63 -16.41
C ARG A 32 0.32 20.83 -16.84
N LYS A 33 1.30 21.51 -17.45
CA LYS A 33 2.59 20.91 -17.80
C LYS A 33 3.45 20.60 -16.58
N SER A 34 3.32 21.40 -15.52
CA SER A 34 4.03 21.23 -14.25
C SER A 34 3.20 21.76 -13.08
N LEU A 35 3.46 21.19 -11.90
CA LEU A 35 2.84 21.60 -10.63
C LEU A 35 3.22 23.04 -10.31
N HIS A 36 2.26 23.82 -9.81
CA HIS A 36 2.56 25.18 -9.37
C HIS A 36 3.48 25.14 -8.14
N PRO A 37 4.66 25.80 -8.16
CA PRO A 37 5.64 25.68 -7.09
C PRO A 37 5.11 26.06 -5.71
N ALA A 38 4.20 27.05 -5.67
CA ALA A 38 3.69 27.58 -4.39
C ALA A 38 2.38 26.95 -3.93
N THR A 39 1.53 26.42 -4.81
CA THR A 39 0.13 26.05 -4.47
C THR A 39 -0.35 24.77 -5.14
N TYR A 40 0.54 24.04 -5.82
CA TYR A 40 0.24 22.83 -6.60
C TYR A 40 -0.67 23.09 -7.83
N ILE A 41 -1.80 23.77 -7.65
CA ILE A 41 -2.70 24.29 -8.68
C ILE A 41 -2.57 25.82 -8.83
N GLY A 42 -3.13 26.39 -9.89
CA GLY A 42 -3.14 27.85 -10.12
C GLY A 42 -4.07 28.58 -9.15
N LYS A 43 -3.76 29.84 -8.84
CA LYS A 43 -4.54 30.67 -7.88
C LYS A 43 -6.04 30.73 -8.19
N GLY A 44 -6.43 31.01 -9.44
CA GLY A 44 -7.85 31.07 -9.81
C GLY A 44 -8.58 29.72 -9.62
N LYS A 45 -7.88 28.60 -9.84
CA LYS A 45 -8.43 27.26 -9.58
C LYS A 45 -8.57 26.99 -8.08
N LEU A 46 -7.64 27.51 -7.28
CA LEU A 46 -7.71 27.38 -5.83
C LEU A 46 -8.86 28.19 -5.21
N GLU A 47 -9.19 29.35 -5.77
CA GLU A 47 -10.40 30.09 -5.43
C GLU A 47 -11.68 29.35 -5.82
N GLU A 48 -11.67 28.65 -6.96
CA GLU A 48 -12.76 27.75 -7.35
C GLU A 48 -12.93 26.58 -6.38
N VAL A 49 -11.82 25.95 -5.94
CA VAL A 49 -11.82 24.92 -4.89
C VAL A 49 -12.45 25.46 -3.61
N LYS A 50 -12.06 26.67 -3.19
CA LYS A 50 -12.62 27.31 -1.99
C LYS A 50 -14.14 27.50 -2.12
N ARG A 51 -14.60 28.13 -3.21
CA ARG A 51 -16.04 28.35 -3.44
C ARG A 51 -16.82 27.04 -3.47
N LEU A 52 -16.27 26.01 -4.11
CA LEU A 52 -16.91 24.70 -4.17
C LEU A 52 -16.97 24.05 -2.79
N ALA A 53 -15.89 24.14 -2.00
CA ALA A 53 -15.82 23.60 -0.65
C ALA A 53 -16.83 24.30 0.28
N ASP A 54 -16.94 25.64 0.21
CA ASP A 54 -17.91 26.42 0.98
C ASP A 54 -19.36 26.03 0.58
N TYR A 55 -19.62 25.89 -0.72
CA TYR A 55 -20.95 25.52 -1.23
C TYR A 55 -21.36 24.08 -0.86
N ARG A 56 -20.40 23.15 -0.84
CA ARG A 56 -20.64 21.73 -0.54
C ARG A 56 -20.46 21.36 0.93
N GLY A 57 -20.00 22.30 1.77
CA GLY A 57 -19.71 22.05 3.18
C GLY A 57 -18.55 21.07 3.40
N ALA A 58 -17.46 21.18 2.63
CA ALA A 58 -16.31 20.28 2.76
C ALA A 58 -15.41 20.67 3.95
N ASP A 59 -15.03 19.69 4.78
CA ASP A 59 -14.15 19.92 5.95
C ASP A 59 -12.65 19.94 5.61
N ALA A 60 -12.27 19.33 4.49
CA ALA A 60 -10.87 19.16 4.11
C ALA A 60 -10.69 19.16 2.59
N VAL A 61 -9.48 19.49 2.16
CA VAL A 61 -9.04 19.40 0.75
C VAL A 61 -8.06 18.24 0.62
N VAL A 62 -8.37 17.30 -0.26
CA VAL A 62 -7.54 16.12 -0.52
C VAL A 62 -6.79 16.30 -1.85
N VAL A 63 -5.46 16.11 -1.82
CA VAL A 63 -4.58 16.28 -2.98
C VAL A 63 -3.96 14.94 -3.37
N TYR A 64 -4.06 14.59 -4.66
CA TYR A 64 -3.65 13.27 -5.17
C TYR A 64 -2.14 13.05 -5.13
N HIS A 65 -1.38 14.08 -5.43
CA HIS A 65 0.07 13.99 -5.43
C HIS A 65 0.62 14.34 -4.05
N ASN A 66 1.80 13.80 -3.75
CA ASN A 66 2.59 14.26 -2.61
C ASN A 66 3.05 15.69 -2.88
N ILE A 67 2.68 16.61 -1.99
CA ILE A 67 2.97 18.04 -2.14
C ILE A 67 3.85 18.55 -1.00
N SER A 68 4.65 19.57 -1.29
CA SER A 68 5.56 20.15 -0.32
C SER A 68 4.82 20.85 0.82
N SER A 69 5.48 21.00 1.97
CA SER A 69 4.89 21.69 3.12
C SER A 69 4.59 23.17 2.86
N SER A 70 5.28 23.82 1.92
CA SER A 70 4.97 25.19 1.52
C SER A 70 3.69 25.24 0.68
N GLN A 71 3.50 24.28 -0.22
CA GLN A 71 2.26 24.14 -0.99
C GLN A 71 1.06 23.91 -0.07
N ILE A 72 1.17 23.00 0.89
CA ILE A 72 0.09 22.72 1.85
C ILE A 72 -0.30 23.98 2.62
N ARG A 73 0.65 24.65 3.26
CA ARG A 73 0.36 25.89 4.01
C ARG A 73 -0.27 26.97 3.15
N ASN A 74 0.17 27.10 1.90
CA ASN A 74 -0.39 28.10 0.99
C ASN A 74 -1.82 27.77 0.56
N ILE A 75 -2.11 26.48 0.33
CA ILE A 75 -3.47 26.00 0.04
C ILE A 75 -4.34 26.24 1.27
N GLU A 76 -3.94 25.76 2.46
CA GLU A 76 -4.66 25.94 3.73
C GLU A 76 -4.94 27.42 4.04
N ARG A 77 -3.97 28.31 3.81
CA ARG A 77 -4.15 29.75 4.02
C ARG A 77 -5.21 30.37 3.09
N ILE A 78 -5.33 29.85 1.87
CA ILE A 78 -6.26 30.40 0.87
C ILE A 78 -7.65 29.79 1.05
N THR A 79 -7.74 28.47 1.24
CA THR A 79 -9.00 27.74 1.39
C THR A 79 -9.59 27.86 2.79
N GLY A 80 -8.77 27.99 3.82
CA GLY A 80 -9.18 27.94 5.23
C GLY A 80 -9.43 26.51 5.73
N LEU A 81 -9.12 25.49 4.93
CA LEU A 81 -9.41 24.08 5.20
C LEU A 81 -8.13 23.30 5.42
N GLN A 82 -8.19 22.22 6.20
CA GLN A 82 -7.09 21.28 6.34
C GLN A 82 -6.78 20.62 4.99
N VAL A 83 -5.49 20.51 4.65
CA VAL A 83 -5.06 19.89 3.40
C VAL A 83 -4.36 18.57 3.68
N LEU A 84 -4.91 17.49 3.12
CA LEU A 84 -4.34 16.15 3.19
C LEU A 84 -3.77 15.77 1.83
N ASP A 85 -2.52 15.30 1.80
CA ASP A 85 -1.99 14.66 0.60
C ASP A 85 -2.20 13.14 0.64
N ARG A 86 -1.94 12.48 -0.49
CA ARG A 86 -2.10 11.03 -0.63
C ARG A 86 -1.29 10.25 0.41
N SER A 87 -0.08 10.68 0.75
CA SER A 87 0.72 10.03 1.79
C SER A 87 0.06 10.09 3.16
N GLU A 88 -0.44 11.26 3.56
CA GLU A 88 -1.10 11.46 4.85
C GLU A 88 -2.36 10.60 4.97
N ILE A 89 -3.17 10.53 3.90
CA ILE A 89 -4.38 9.68 3.86
C ILE A 89 -4.02 8.21 4.05
N ILE A 90 -3.03 7.71 3.30
CA ILE A 90 -2.59 6.32 3.40
C ILE A 90 -2.10 6.00 4.82
N ILE A 91 -1.25 6.87 5.39
CA ILE A 91 -0.74 6.72 6.76
C ILE A 91 -1.90 6.67 7.78
N GLU A 92 -2.93 7.51 7.59
CA GLU A 92 -4.06 7.57 8.51
C GLU A 92 -5.00 6.36 8.36
N ILE A 93 -5.19 5.84 7.13
CA ILE A 93 -5.89 4.57 6.92
C ILE A 93 -5.17 3.48 7.71
N PHE A 94 -3.84 3.39 7.59
CA PHE A 94 -3.06 2.42 8.35
C PHE A 94 -3.15 2.62 9.86
N ALA A 95 -3.14 3.86 10.34
CA ALA A 95 -3.33 4.15 11.76
C ALA A 95 -4.64 3.58 12.31
N ARG A 96 -5.73 3.69 11.54
CA ARG A 96 -7.04 3.13 11.91
C ARG A 96 -7.09 1.60 11.83
N ARG A 97 -6.24 0.97 11.01
CA ARG A 97 -6.17 -0.49 10.82
C ARG A 97 -5.19 -1.17 11.77
N ALA A 98 -4.24 -0.44 12.34
CA ALA A 98 -3.19 -0.98 13.21
C ALA A 98 -3.75 -1.44 14.58
N LYS A 99 -4.03 -2.74 14.70
CA LYS A 99 -4.52 -3.33 15.96
C LYS A 99 -3.37 -3.82 16.82
N THR A 100 -2.37 -4.47 16.21
CA THR A 100 -1.23 -5.03 16.94
C THR A 100 -0.23 -3.96 17.37
N LYS A 101 0.59 -4.30 18.38
CA LYS A 101 1.69 -3.41 18.81
C LYS A 101 2.69 -3.18 17.68
N GLU A 102 3.00 -4.21 16.90
CA GLU A 102 3.91 -4.13 15.76
C GLU A 102 3.40 -3.15 14.70
N ALA A 103 2.14 -3.29 14.26
CA ALA A 103 1.55 -2.38 13.29
C ALA A 103 1.49 -0.93 13.80
N LYS A 104 1.18 -0.72 15.09
CA LYS A 104 1.18 0.63 15.69
C LYS A 104 2.57 1.27 15.64
N VAL A 105 3.63 0.51 15.96
CA VAL A 105 5.01 0.98 15.89
C VAL A 105 5.41 1.31 14.43
N GLN A 106 4.97 0.50 13.46
CA GLN A 106 5.22 0.77 12.04
C GLN A 106 4.53 2.04 11.55
N VAL A 107 3.25 2.23 11.88
CA VAL A 107 2.52 3.46 11.56
C VAL A 107 3.19 4.68 12.20
N GLU A 108 3.61 4.56 13.45
CA GLU A 108 4.31 5.66 14.14
C GLU A 108 5.66 5.99 13.49
N LEU A 109 6.38 4.98 13.01
CA LEU A 109 7.60 5.16 12.24
C LEU A 109 7.31 5.87 10.91
N ALA A 110 6.27 5.46 10.19
CA ALA A 110 5.85 6.10 8.95
C ALA A 110 5.46 7.58 9.17
N LYS A 111 4.70 7.88 10.24
CA LYS A 111 4.40 9.25 10.66
C LYS A 111 5.67 10.06 10.91
N CYS A 112 6.69 9.47 11.55
CA CYS A 112 7.96 10.15 11.78
C CYS A 112 8.72 10.46 10.48
N TYR A 113 8.77 9.51 9.54
CA TYR A 113 9.36 9.73 8.23
C TYR A 113 8.65 10.86 7.47
N HIS A 114 7.31 10.86 7.48
CA HIS A 114 6.50 11.88 6.83
C HIS A 114 6.70 13.27 7.45
N LEU A 115 6.80 13.36 8.78
CA LEU A 115 7.14 14.60 9.47
C LEU A 115 8.56 15.08 9.13
N LEU A 116 9.55 14.18 9.01
CA LEU A 116 10.91 14.55 8.65
C LEU A 116 11.02 15.16 7.26
N SER A 117 10.36 14.57 6.26
CA SER A 117 10.40 15.10 4.88
C SER A 117 9.81 16.51 4.82
N ARG A 118 8.77 16.77 5.63
CA ARG A 118 8.15 18.09 5.79
C ARG A 118 9.03 19.12 6.51
N LEU A 119 9.66 18.74 7.62
CA LEU A 119 10.49 19.66 8.42
C LEU A 119 11.80 20.06 7.73
N ARG A 120 12.38 19.17 6.91
CA ARG A 120 13.56 19.51 6.09
C ARG A 120 13.30 20.68 5.13
N GLY A 121 12.06 20.85 4.66
CA GLY A 121 11.66 22.01 3.86
C GLY A 121 11.68 23.33 4.64
N LYS A 122 11.20 23.31 5.90
CA LYS A 122 11.13 24.50 6.77
C LYS A 122 12.50 25.06 7.16
N GLY A 123 13.50 24.20 7.35
CA GLY A 123 14.86 24.63 7.71
C GLY A 123 15.51 25.54 6.66
N LYS A 124 15.27 25.29 5.36
CA LYS A 124 15.77 26.13 4.27
C LYS A 124 15.09 27.50 4.19
N GLU A 125 13.81 27.58 4.55
CA GLU A 125 13.05 28.84 4.57
C GLU A 125 13.46 29.73 5.76
N LEU A 126 13.63 29.13 6.94
CA LEU A 126 14.10 29.84 8.14
C LEU A 126 15.54 30.32 7.98
N SER A 127 16.39 29.54 7.30
CA SER A 127 17.77 29.92 6.95
C SER A 127 17.87 31.11 5.99
N ARG A 128 16.83 31.36 5.17
CA ARG A 128 16.77 32.54 4.30
C ARG A 128 16.27 33.79 5.01
N LEU A 129 15.47 33.66 6.06
CA LEU A 129 15.00 34.78 6.87
C LEU A 129 16.05 35.24 7.91
N GLY A 130 16.94 34.35 8.33
CA GLY A 130 18.05 34.62 9.24
C GLY A 130 19.29 35.23 8.56
N GLY A 131 19.12 36.22 7.68
CA GLY A 131 20.18 36.86 6.88
C GLY A 131 21.17 37.72 7.66
N GLY A 132 21.73 37.22 8.77
CA GLY A 132 22.77 37.87 9.57
C GLY A 132 23.97 36.93 9.76
N ILE A 133 25.16 37.40 9.40
CA ILE A 133 26.42 36.68 9.50
C ILE A 133 26.62 36.17 10.94
N GLY A 134 26.72 34.85 11.10
CA GLY A 134 27.37 34.21 12.25
C GLY A 134 26.50 33.66 13.37
N THR A 135 25.18 33.90 13.42
CA THR A 135 24.33 33.28 14.46
C THR A 135 23.03 32.70 13.91
N ARG A 136 22.87 31.37 14.06
CA ARG A 136 21.63 30.65 13.74
C ARG A 136 20.48 31.20 14.58
N GLY A 137 19.39 31.62 13.92
CA GLY A 137 18.23 32.22 14.58
C GLY A 137 17.47 31.23 15.49
N PRO A 138 16.67 31.72 16.46
CA PRO A 138 15.90 30.88 17.39
C PRO A 138 14.94 29.89 16.69
N GLY A 139 14.41 30.25 15.51
CA GLY A 139 13.56 29.39 14.69
C GLY A 139 14.31 28.20 14.06
N GLU A 140 15.54 28.42 13.58
CA GLU A 140 16.39 27.34 13.05
C GLU A 140 16.78 26.36 14.15
N LYS A 141 17.14 26.88 15.34
CA LYS A 141 17.46 26.04 16.51
C LYS A 141 16.28 25.17 16.92
N LYS A 142 15.05 25.71 16.90
CA LYS A 142 13.83 24.94 17.21
C LYS A 142 13.59 23.81 16.19
N VAL A 143 13.69 24.10 14.89
CA VAL A 143 13.57 23.07 13.85
C VAL A 143 14.66 21.99 13.98
N GLU A 144 15.89 22.38 14.32
CA GLU A 144 16.96 21.41 14.55
C GLU A 144 16.69 20.52 15.78
N ILE A 145 16.21 21.09 16.88
CA ILE A 145 15.81 20.35 18.08
C ILE A 145 14.69 19.35 17.75
N ASP A 146 13.67 19.77 17.00
CA ASP A 146 12.55 18.92 16.59
C ASP A 146 13.03 17.79 15.68
N LEU A 147 13.89 18.10 14.70
CA LEU A 147 14.51 17.09 13.83
C LEU A 147 15.33 16.06 14.62
N ARG A 148 16.09 16.51 15.62
CA ARG A 148 16.86 15.61 16.53
C ARG A 148 15.92 14.75 17.36
N ALA A 149 14.82 15.30 17.87
CA ALA A 149 13.82 14.55 18.63
C ALA A 149 13.17 13.45 17.77
N ILE A 150 12.74 13.78 16.55
CA ILE A 150 12.13 12.83 15.62
C ILE A 150 13.13 11.73 15.24
N ARG A 151 14.38 12.06 14.92
CA ARG A 151 15.41 11.05 14.60
C ARG A 151 15.67 10.09 15.77
N ARG A 152 15.73 10.61 17.00
CA ARG A 152 15.87 9.76 18.21
C ARG A 152 14.67 8.82 18.38
N LYS A 153 13.46 9.32 18.12
CA LYS A 153 12.24 8.51 18.16
C LYS A 153 12.26 7.42 17.09
N MET A 154 12.61 7.76 15.85
CA MET A 154 12.75 6.80 14.75
C MET A 154 13.74 5.68 15.08
N TYR A 155 14.91 6.02 15.63
CA TYR A 155 15.90 5.03 16.03
C TYR A 155 15.35 4.02 17.05
N LYS A 156 14.55 4.50 18.03
CA LYS A 156 13.89 3.62 18.99
C LYS A 156 12.85 2.71 18.32
N LEU A 157 12.00 3.27 17.45
CA LEU A 157 10.96 2.53 16.73
C LEU A 157 11.57 1.48 15.79
N GLN A 158 12.63 1.82 15.05
CA GLN A 158 13.36 0.90 14.18
C GLN A 158 13.93 -0.29 14.98
N LYS A 159 14.55 -0.03 16.14
CA LYS A 159 15.01 -1.10 17.04
C LYS A 159 13.87 -1.99 17.54
N GLU A 160 12.69 -1.43 17.76
CA GLU A 160 11.53 -2.20 18.18
C GLU A 160 11.00 -3.08 17.03
N ILE A 161 10.96 -2.56 15.81
CA ILE A 161 10.63 -3.33 14.60
C ILE A 161 11.60 -4.49 14.40
N GLU A 162 12.91 -4.25 14.52
CA GLU A 162 13.91 -5.32 14.42
C GLU A 162 13.68 -6.45 15.44
N LYS A 163 13.23 -6.12 16.66
CA LYS A 163 12.87 -7.12 17.66
C LYS A 163 11.65 -7.95 17.23
N PHE A 164 10.64 -7.32 16.63
CA PHE A 164 9.48 -8.04 16.10
C PHE A 164 9.89 -8.96 14.94
N SER A 165 10.70 -8.48 14.00
CA SER A 165 11.20 -9.30 12.88
C SER A 165 12.00 -10.52 13.36
N LYS A 166 12.89 -10.36 14.36
CA LYS A 166 13.63 -11.49 14.96
C LYS A 166 12.70 -12.53 15.59
N ARG A 167 11.66 -12.10 16.31
CA ARG A 167 10.65 -13.00 16.90
C ARG A 167 9.89 -13.76 15.82
N LYS A 168 9.45 -13.09 14.76
CA LYS A 168 8.77 -13.72 13.62
C LYS A 168 9.65 -14.77 12.95
N LYS A 169 10.93 -14.46 12.71
CA LYS A 169 11.88 -15.42 12.13
C LYS A 169 12.01 -16.70 12.98
N LEU A 170 12.13 -16.58 14.29
CA LEU A 170 12.16 -17.74 15.19
C LEU A 170 10.89 -18.61 15.10
N VAL A 171 9.72 -17.98 14.97
CA VAL A 171 8.44 -18.68 14.78
C VAL A 171 8.40 -19.40 13.43
N LEU A 172 8.84 -18.74 12.36
CA LEU A 172 8.95 -19.32 11.02
C LEU A 172 9.93 -20.50 11.00
N ASP A 173 11.12 -20.35 11.56
CA ASP A 173 12.13 -21.41 11.64
C ASP A 173 11.61 -22.62 12.42
N SER A 174 10.88 -22.39 13.52
CA SER A 174 10.23 -23.47 14.28
C SER A 174 9.17 -24.20 13.45
N ARG A 175 8.40 -23.47 12.63
CA ARG A 175 7.39 -24.06 11.73
C ARG A 175 8.06 -24.85 10.59
N LYS A 176 9.12 -24.33 9.98
CA LYS A 176 9.90 -25.04 8.96
C LYS A 176 10.48 -26.36 9.51
N LYS A 177 11.03 -26.34 10.73
CA LYS A 177 11.51 -27.56 11.42
C LYS A 177 10.42 -28.62 11.66
N LYS A 178 9.15 -28.21 11.74
CA LYS A 178 7.99 -29.11 11.89
C LYS A 178 7.43 -29.59 10.53
N GLY A 179 8.09 -29.26 9.42
CA GLY A 179 7.69 -29.67 8.07
C GLY A 179 6.53 -28.85 7.48
N PHE A 180 6.18 -27.71 8.06
CA PHE A 180 5.17 -26.81 7.47
C PHE A 180 5.75 -26.08 6.27
N VAL A 181 4.97 -26.00 5.19
CA VAL A 181 5.28 -25.14 4.03
C VAL A 181 4.65 -23.77 4.23
N THR A 182 5.41 -22.71 3.96
CA THR A 182 4.92 -21.33 4.12
C THR A 182 4.58 -20.69 2.78
N VAL A 183 3.39 -20.11 2.68
CA VAL A 183 2.86 -19.49 1.46
C VAL A 183 2.49 -18.04 1.79
N ALA A 184 3.04 -17.08 1.03
CA ALA A 184 2.69 -15.67 1.17
C ALA A 184 1.79 -15.24 0.00
N VAL A 185 0.61 -14.68 0.30
CA VAL A 185 -0.31 -14.12 -0.69
C VAL A 185 -0.06 -12.63 -0.82
N THR A 186 0.35 -12.18 -2.00
CA THR A 186 0.72 -10.80 -2.32
C THR A 186 0.04 -10.31 -3.59
N GLY A 187 0.10 -9.01 -3.85
CA GLY A 187 -0.62 -8.36 -4.94
C GLY A 187 -1.07 -6.94 -4.58
N TYR A 188 -1.57 -6.22 -5.57
CA TYR A 188 -2.01 -4.84 -5.41
C TYR A 188 -3.15 -4.70 -4.38
N THR A 189 -3.41 -3.51 -3.86
CA THR A 189 -4.55 -3.30 -2.95
C THR A 189 -5.86 -3.65 -3.64
N ASN A 190 -6.80 -4.18 -2.88
CA ASN A 190 -8.14 -4.53 -3.36
C ASN A 190 -8.26 -5.65 -4.42
N VAL A 191 -7.18 -6.38 -4.74
CA VAL A 191 -7.24 -7.53 -5.66
C VAL A 191 -7.91 -8.79 -5.06
N GLY A 192 -8.37 -8.75 -3.81
CA GLY A 192 -9.06 -9.86 -3.15
C GLY A 192 -8.18 -10.87 -2.39
N LYS A 193 -6.96 -10.50 -2.01
CA LYS A 193 -6.04 -11.35 -1.21
C LYS A 193 -6.67 -11.90 0.07
N SER A 194 -7.24 -11.03 0.89
CA SER A 194 -7.87 -11.40 2.16
C SER A 194 -9.09 -12.31 1.97
N THR A 195 -9.85 -12.09 0.89
CA THR A 195 -10.95 -12.97 0.48
C THR A 195 -10.44 -14.36 0.11
N LEU A 196 -9.36 -14.44 -0.67
CA LEU A 196 -8.73 -15.70 -1.04
C LEU A 196 -8.23 -16.44 0.20
N VAL A 197 -7.46 -15.78 1.08
CA VAL A 197 -6.95 -16.41 2.31
C VAL A 197 -8.09 -16.88 3.22
N ARG A 198 -9.17 -16.10 3.35
CA ARG A 198 -10.36 -16.51 4.11
C ARG A 198 -11.00 -17.76 3.52
N LYS A 199 -11.20 -17.79 2.20
CA LYS A 199 -11.81 -18.94 1.52
C LYS A 199 -10.96 -20.20 1.67
N LEU A 200 -9.63 -20.04 1.61
CA LEU A 200 -8.68 -21.14 1.78
C LEU A 200 -8.66 -21.68 3.21
N THR A 201 -8.63 -20.80 4.21
CA THR A 201 -8.36 -21.16 5.61
C THR A 201 -9.62 -21.33 6.46
N GLY A 202 -10.76 -20.80 6.01
CA GLY A 202 -11.99 -20.74 6.80
C GLY A 202 -11.97 -19.76 7.97
N GLU A 203 -10.87 -19.02 8.16
CA GLU A 203 -10.74 -18.06 9.27
C GLU A 203 -11.56 -16.79 9.05
N ASP A 204 -12.11 -16.21 10.12
CA ASP A 204 -12.87 -14.96 10.03
C ASP A 204 -11.93 -13.75 9.84
N ILE A 205 -11.56 -13.52 8.58
CA ILE A 205 -10.75 -12.39 8.13
C ILE A 205 -11.67 -11.22 7.80
N PHE A 206 -11.37 -10.05 8.37
CA PHE A 206 -12.08 -8.82 8.07
C PHE A 206 -11.83 -8.44 6.61
N ILE A 207 -12.88 -8.49 5.80
CA ILE A 207 -12.83 -8.17 4.37
C ILE A 207 -13.71 -6.95 4.13
N LYS A 208 -13.14 -5.95 3.45
CA LYS A 208 -13.87 -4.82 2.88
C LYS A 208 -13.26 -4.47 1.52
N ASP A 209 -14.12 -4.09 0.58
CA ASP A 209 -13.77 -3.65 -0.76
C ASP A 209 -13.22 -2.21 -0.70
N MET A 210 -12.02 -2.06 -0.15
CA MET A 210 -11.35 -0.77 0.03
C MET A 210 -9.83 -0.96 0.11
N PRO A 211 -9.03 0.06 -0.25
CA PRO A 211 -7.58 0.00 -0.10
C PRO A 211 -7.15 -0.26 1.35
N PHE A 212 -6.08 -1.03 1.52
CA PHE A 212 -5.47 -1.32 2.83
C PHE A 212 -6.41 -1.93 3.88
N ALA A 213 -7.34 -2.79 3.45
CA ALA A 213 -8.17 -3.57 4.36
C ALA A 213 -7.35 -4.39 5.39
N THR A 214 -6.16 -4.87 4.98
CA THR A 214 -5.23 -5.62 5.83
C THR A 214 -3.92 -4.87 6.03
N LEU A 215 -3.57 -4.66 7.29
CA LEU A 215 -2.27 -4.14 7.74
C LEU A 215 -1.52 -5.18 8.59
N ASP A 216 -2.24 -5.84 9.50
CA ASP A 216 -1.70 -6.95 10.29
C ASP A 216 -1.65 -8.22 9.42
N THR A 217 -0.48 -8.84 9.35
CA THR A 217 -0.27 -10.14 8.67
C THR A 217 -1.09 -11.22 9.37
N ARG A 218 -1.94 -11.94 8.63
CA ARG A 218 -2.75 -13.04 9.18
C ARG A 218 -2.33 -14.35 8.55
N THR A 219 -2.01 -15.34 9.38
CA THR A 219 -1.62 -16.67 8.93
C THR A 219 -2.66 -17.68 9.36
N GLY A 220 -3.31 -18.33 8.38
CA GLY A 220 -4.12 -19.52 8.60
C GLY A 220 -3.42 -20.77 8.09
N SER A 221 -3.96 -21.94 8.42
CA SER A 221 -3.41 -23.23 7.99
C SER A 221 -4.37 -24.00 7.11
N ILE A 222 -3.85 -24.65 6.07
CA ILE A 222 -4.58 -25.61 5.25
C ILE A 222 -3.86 -26.96 5.26
N TYR A 223 -4.61 -28.03 5.04
CA TYR A 223 -4.06 -29.36 4.84
C TYR A 223 -4.05 -29.69 3.34
N LEU A 224 -2.86 -29.91 2.80
CA LEU A 224 -2.64 -30.34 1.42
C LEU A 224 -2.72 -31.87 1.39
N LYS A 225 -3.89 -32.39 1.01
CA LYS A 225 -4.19 -33.82 1.11
C LYS A 225 -3.26 -34.64 0.23
N ASN A 226 -3.02 -34.21 -1.01
CA ASN A 226 -2.22 -34.98 -1.96
C ASN A 226 -0.72 -34.90 -1.63
N ALA A 227 -0.28 -33.81 -1.00
CA ALA A 227 1.11 -33.66 -0.54
C ALA A 227 1.35 -34.23 0.88
N GLY A 228 0.30 -34.59 1.62
CA GLY A 228 0.39 -35.05 3.01
C GLY A 228 0.98 -34.02 3.98
N LYS A 229 0.94 -32.73 3.64
CA LYS A 229 1.62 -31.64 4.37
C LYS A 229 0.63 -30.56 4.82
N LYS A 230 0.97 -29.87 5.90
CA LYS A 230 0.26 -28.65 6.31
C LYS A 230 0.96 -27.44 5.71
N ALA A 231 0.20 -26.58 5.05
CA ALA A 231 0.68 -25.30 4.55
C ALA A 231 0.12 -24.14 5.39
N LEU A 232 0.95 -23.14 5.62
CA LEU A 232 0.60 -21.92 6.34
C LEU A 232 0.49 -20.79 5.33
N ILE A 233 -0.73 -20.28 5.16
CA ILE A 233 -1.03 -19.22 4.20
C ILE A 233 -1.11 -17.90 4.95
N THR A 234 -0.29 -16.94 4.51
CA THR A 234 -0.23 -15.61 5.12
C THR A 234 -0.77 -14.54 4.18
N ASP A 235 -1.79 -13.81 4.63
CA ASP A 235 -2.28 -12.59 3.98
C ASP A 235 -1.31 -11.44 4.26
N THR A 236 -0.83 -10.79 3.20
CA THR A 236 0.13 -9.68 3.30
C THR A 236 -0.51 -8.33 2.95
N VAL A 237 0.17 -7.26 3.36
CA VAL A 237 -0.25 -5.88 3.04
C VAL A 237 -0.28 -5.70 1.52
N GLY A 238 -1.38 -5.14 0.99
CA GLY A 238 -1.48 -4.87 -0.44
C GLY A 238 -0.55 -3.77 -0.92
N PHE A 239 0.00 -3.96 -2.12
CA PHE A 239 0.85 -2.94 -2.75
C PHE A 239 0.02 -1.80 -3.33
N ILE A 240 0.59 -0.60 -3.35
CA ILE A 240 0.02 0.56 -4.03
C ILE A 240 1.08 1.21 -4.90
N LYS A 241 0.67 1.91 -5.95
CA LYS A 241 1.54 2.70 -6.81
C LYS A 241 2.14 3.86 -6.04
N ASP A 242 3.38 4.20 -6.33
CA ASP A 242 4.09 5.33 -5.72
C ASP A 242 3.98 5.32 -4.18
N ILE A 243 4.22 4.14 -3.57
CA ILE A 243 4.30 4.02 -2.11
C ILE A 243 5.30 5.07 -1.63
N PRO A 244 4.91 5.99 -0.74
CA PRO A 244 5.83 6.94 -0.17
C PRO A 244 7.05 6.21 0.39
N HIS A 245 8.26 6.69 0.11
CA HIS A 245 9.48 6.06 0.63
C HIS A 245 9.46 5.93 2.15
N GLU A 246 8.77 6.86 2.81
CA GLU A 246 8.46 6.88 4.23
C GLU A 246 7.72 5.63 4.72
N LEU A 247 6.82 5.10 3.89
CA LEU A 247 6.02 3.91 4.18
C LEU A 247 6.77 2.63 3.83
N ILE A 248 7.54 2.60 2.72
CA ILE A 248 8.35 1.41 2.34
C ILE A 248 9.27 0.99 3.49
N ALA A 249 9.94 1.94 4.14
CA ALA A 249 10.84 1.64 5.26
C ALA A 249 10.12 0.99 6.45
N SER A 250 8.87 1.40 6.74
CA SER A 250 8.04 0.80 7.79
C SER A 250 7.46 -0.56 7.40
N PHE A 251 7.12 -0.74 6.11
CA PHE A 251 6.53 -1.97 5.58
C PHE A 251 7.54 -3.05 5.23
N LYS A 252 8.82 -2.70 5.08
CA LYS A 252 9.86 -3.69 4.75
C LYS A 252 9.86 -4.86 5.74
N ALA A 253 9.59 -4.60 7.02
CA ALA A 253 9.49 -5.65 8.04
C ALA A 253 8.28 -6.59 7.84
N THR A 254 7.11 -6.07 7.45
CA THR A 254 5.92 -6.89 7.12
C THR A 254 6.04 -7.58 5.78
N LEU A 255 6.71 -6.94 4.82
CA LEU A 255 6.94 -7.50 3.49
C LEU A 255 8.08 -8.53 3.47
N GLN A 256 8.94 -8.54 4.49
CA GLN A 256 9.95 -9.56 4.69
C GLN A 256 9.34 -10.96 4.76
N GLU A 257 8.08 -11.11 5.20
CA GLU A 257 7.41 -12.41 5.20
C GLU A 257 7.29 -13.01 3.79
N VAL A 258 7.09 -12.17 2.77
CA VAL A 258 7.15 -12.60 1.36
C VAL A 258 8.55 -13.10 1.01
N ALA A 259 9.58 -12.40 1.49
CA ALA A 259 10.99 -12.76 1.32
C ALA A 259 11.45 -13.98 2.14
N GLU A 260 10.69 -14.44 3.12
CA GLU A 260 11.00 -15.65 3.92
C GLU A 260 10.10 -16.87 3.57
N ALA A 261 8.95 -16.63 2.93
CA ALA A 261 8.00 -17.68 2.53
C ALA A 261 8.59 -18.68 1.51
N ASP A 262 8.15 -19.93 1.56
CA ASP A 262 8.64 -20.95 0.63
C ASP A 262 8.03 -20.76 -0.77
N ILE A 263 6.77 -20.32 -0.83
CA ILE A 263 6.01 -20.06 -2.06
C ILE A 263 5.38 -18.66 -2.00
N VAL A 264 5.36 -17.96 -3.14
CA VAL A 264 4.68 -16.66 -3.29
C VAL A 264 3.49 -16.80 -4.23
N VAL A 265 2.31 -16.47 -3.75
CA VAL A 265 1.09 -16.37 -4.57
C VAL A 265 0.88 -14.91 -4.93
N VAL A 266 0.91 -14.57 -6.21
CA VAL A 266 0.71 -13.20 -6.70
C VAL A 266 -0.69 -13.10 -7.30
N VAL A 267 -1.54 -12.29 -6.67
CA VAL A 267 -2.95 -12.10 -7.05
C VAL A 267 -3.09 -10.81 -7.86
N TYR A 268 -3.72 -10.93 -9.02
CA TYR A 268 -4.09 -9.84 -9.92
C TYR A 268 -5.60 -9.75 -10.05
N ASP A 269 -6.12 -8.55 -10.31
CA ASP A 269 -7.54 -8.31 -10.56
C ASP A 269 -7.78 -8.24 -12.07
N VAL A 270 -8.60 -9.15 -12.61
CA VAL A 270 -8.93 -9.18 -14.04
C VAL A 270 -9.66 -7.92 -14.51
N THR A 271 -10.35 -7.23 -13.60
CA THR A 271 -11.11 -6.02 -13.93
C THR A 271 -10.26 -4.76 -13.91
N SER A 272 -8.98 -4.85 -13.55
CA SER A 272 -8.14 -3.67 -13.43
C SER A 272 -7.71 -3.14 -14.80
N PRO A 273 -8.10 -1.90 -15.17
CA PRO A 273 -7.58 -1.25 -16.38
C PRO A 273 -6.10 -0.88 -16.26
N SER A 274 -5.52 -0.96 -15.05
CA SER A 274 -4.11 -0.63 -14.75
C SER A 274 -3.23 -1.86 -14.53
N LEU A 275 -3.70 -3.04 -14.92
CA LEU A 275 -3.06 -4.33 -14.64
C LEU A 275 -1.57 -4.36 -14.99
N LYS A 276 -1.16 -3.72 -16.09
CA LYS A 276 0.25 -3.61 -16.49
C LYS A 276 1.09 -2.82 -15.47
N GLU A 277 0.62 -1.64 -15.07
CA GLU A 277 1.33 -0.79 -14.10
C GLU A 277 1.38 -1.44 -12.71
N GLU A 278 0.29 -2.13 -12.33
CA GLU A 278 0.22 -2.91 -11.10
C GLU A 278 1.22 -4.07 -11.12
N SER A 279 1.30 -4.82 -12.22
CA SER A 279 2.28 -5.91 -12.38
C SER A 279 3.72 -5.40 -12.32
N GLU A 280 4.03 -4.29 -12.98
CA GLU A 280 5.35 -3.66 -12.90
C GLU A 280 5.70 -3.23 -11.47
N THR A 281 4.73 -2.68 -10.74
CA THR A 281 4.90 -2.28 -9.33
C THR A 281 5.14 -3.49 -8.43
N VAL A 282 4.34 -4.55 -8.58
CA VAL A 282 4.47 -5.81 -7.84
C VAL A 282 5.86 -6.41 -8.05
N GLU A 283 6.31 -6.54 -9.30
CA GLU A 283 7.62 -7.11 -9.63
C GLU A 283 8.78 -6.28 -9.09
N LYS A 284 8.68 -4.95 -9.17
CA LYS A 284 9.68 -4.05 -8.58
C LYS A 284 9.81 -4.30 -7.07
N ILE A 285 8.69 -4.36 -6.36
CA ILE A 285 8.69 -4.60 -4.90
C ILE A 285 9.23 -6.00 -4.58
N LEU A 286 8.80 -7.04 -5.31
CA LEU A 286 9.32 -8.40 -5.11
C LEU A 286 10.83 -8.48 -5.33
N SER A 287 11.36 -7.74 -6.31
CA SER A 287 12.80 -7.63 -6.57
C SER A 287 13.54 -6.92 -5.43
N GLU A 288 13.03 -5.79 -4.95
CA GLU A 288 13.60 -5.05 -3.82
C GLU A 288 13.61 -5.87 -2.51
N LEU A 289 12.67 -6.81 -2.36
CA LEU A 289 12.59 -7.74 -1.24
C LEU A 289 13.44 -9.00 -1.43
N GLY A 290 13.99 -9.24 -2.62
CA GLY A 290 14.75 -10.45 -2.94
C GLY A 290 13.88 -11.70 -3.15
N ALA A 291 12.59 -11.54 -3.44
CA ALA A 291 11.62 -12.63 -3.62
C ALA A 291 11.42 -13.08 -5.07
N SER A 292 12.08 -12.45 -6.06
CA SER A 292 11.83 -12.71 -7.49
C SER A 292 12.12 -14.13 -7.97
N LYS A 293 13.04 -14.85 -7.32
CA LYS A 293 13.45 -16.22 -7.71
C LYS A 293 12.66 -17.33 -6.99
N LYS A 294 11.67 -16.98 -6.19
CA LYS A 294 10.90 -17.96 -5.42
C LYS A 294 9.90 -18.71 -6.30
N PRO A 295 9.54 -19.95 -5.94
CA PRO A 295 8.39 -20.63 -6.51
C PRO A 295 7.16 -19.71 -6.42
N ARG A 296 6.52 -19.47 -7.56
CA ARG A 296 5.42 -18.52 -7.68
C ARG A 296 4.17 -19.17 -8.26
N ILE A 297 3.02 -18.71 -7.81
CA ILE A 297 1.72 -19.03 -8.41
C ILE A 297 1.05 -17.70 -8.78
N THR A 298 0.82 -17.48 -10.06
CA THR A 298 0.09 -16.31 -10.56
C THR A 298 -1.41 -16.61 -10.52
N VAL A 299 -2.17 -15.76 -9.86
CA VAL A 299 -3.62 -15.88 -9.70
C VAL A 299 -4.30 -14.69 -10.35
N ILE A 300 -5.24 -14.96 -11.27
CA ILE A 300 -6.13 -13.97 -11.87
C ILE A 300 -7.47 -14.08 -11.16
N ASN A 301 -7.75 -13.12 -10.29
CA ASN A 301 -8.93 -13.10 -9.44
C ASN A 301 -10.05 -12.22 -10.03
N LYS A 302 -11.26 -12.36 -9.47
CA LYS A 302 -12.48 -11.63 -9.81
C LYS A 302 -13.05 -11.97 -11.20
N ILE A 303 -12.86 -13.21 -11.65
CA ILE A 303 -13.43 -13.68 -12.93
C ILE A 303 -14.96 -13.59 -12.96
N ASP A 304 -15.62 -13.57 -11.80
CA ASP A 304 -17.06 -13.36 -11.66
C ASP A 304 -17.54 -11.98 -12.15
N LYS A 305 -16.63 -11.01 -12.28
CA LYS A 305 -16.94 -9.65 -12.72
C LYS A 305 -16.73 -9.42 -14.21
N THR A 306 -16.32 -10.45 -14.95
CA THR A 306 -16.16 -10.39 -16.40
C THR A 306 -17.08 -11.40 -17.08
N SER A 307 -17.61 -11.02 -18.25
CA SER A 307 -18.36 -11.93 -19.12
C SER A 307 -17.46 -12.71 -20.07
N LEU A 308 -16.16 -12.43 -20.08
CA LEU A 308 -15.18 -13.09 -20.93
C LEU A 308 -14.96 -14.53 -20.48
N ASN A 309 -14.78 -15.44 -21.44
CA ASN A 309 -14.36 -16.80 -21.13
C ASN A 309 -12.87 -16.86 -20.78
N ARG A 310 -12.40 -18.02 -20.27
CA ARG A 310 -11.02 -18.20 -19.81
C ARG A 310 -9.96 -17.88 -20.88
N ASP A 311 -10.20 -18.26 -22.13
CA ASP A 311 -9.26 -18.04 -23.22
C ASP A 311 -9.17 -16.56 -23.60
N GLU A 312 -10.31 -15.87 -23.62
CA GLU A 312 -10.39 -14.42 -23.83
C GLU A 312 -9.67 -13.65 -22.72
N ILE A 313 -9.91 -14.01 -21.45
CA ILE A 313 -9.19 -13.41 -20.32
C ILE A 313 -7.68 -13.65 -20.48
N MET A 314 -7.28 -14.86 -20.86
CA MET A 314 -5.86 -15.20 -21.02
C MET A 314 -5.19 -14.33 -22.08
N VAL A 315 -5.83 -14.11 -23.23
CA VAL A 315 -5.33 -13.21 -24.28
C VAL A 315 -5.24 -11.76 -23.78
N ASP A 316 -6.26 -11.30 -23.05
CA ASP A 316 -6.31 -9.93 -22.53
C ASP A 316 -5.18 -9.66 -21.52
N VAL A 317 -4.96 -10.57 -20.56
CA VAL A 317 -4.01 -10.31 -19.46
C VAL A 317 -2.56 -10.73 -19.76
N ALA A 318 -2.32 -11.64 -20.71
CA ALA A 318 -0.99 -12.17 -20.99
C ALA A 318 0.04 -11.09 -21.39
N GLY A 319 -0.41 -10.04 -22.08
CA GLY A 319 0.45 -8.91 -22.47
C GLY A 319 0.73 -7.91 -21.34
N HIS A 320 0.02 -8.01 -20.21
CA HIS A 320 0.09 -7.05 -19.11
C HIS A 320 0.86 -7.58 -17.90
N ILE A 321 0.90 -8.90 -17.71
CA ILE A 321 1.50 -9.52 -16.53
C ILE A 321 2.89 -10.05 -16.88
N LYS A 322 3.90 -9.67 -16.08
CA LYS A 322 5.23 -10.27 -16.17
C LYS A 322 5.25 -11.67 -15.55
N ASN A 323 6.04 -12.58 -16.12
CA ASN A 323 6.16 -13.97 -15.67
C ASN A 323 4.81 -14.71 -15.64
N PHE A 324 4.03 -14.52 -16.72
CA PHE A 324 2.72 -15.13 -16.92
C PHE A 324 2.86 -16.58 -17.38
N GLU A 325 3.30 -17.45 -16.47
CA GLU A 325 3.43 -18.89 -16.72
C GLU A 325 2.35 -19.66 -15.96
N ASN A 326 1.46 -20.33 -16.71
CA ASN A 326 0.40 -21.20 -16.19
C ASN A 326 -0.39 -20.58 -15.01
N PRO A 327 -1.11 -19.46 -15.26
CA PRO A 327 -1.89 -18.76 -14.24
C PRO A 327 -3.12 -19.58 -13.82
N VAL A 328 -3.56 -19.38 -12.59
CA VAL A 328 -4.85 -19.89 -12.10
C VAL A 328 -5.89 -18.79 -12.18
N PHE A 329 -7.02 -19.07 -12.82
CA PHE A 329 -8.16 -18.16 -12.89
C PHE A 329 -9.15 -18.54 -11.81
N LEU A 330 -9.54 -17.60 -10.95
CA LEU A 330 -10.49 -17.88 -9.89
C LEU A 330 -11.36 -16.68 -9.52
N SER A 331 -12.45 -16.95 -8.82
CA SER A 331 -13.19 -15.95 -8.05
C SER A 331 -13.12 -16.33 -6.58
N ALA A 332 -12.41 -15.53 -5.80
CA ALA A 332 -12.34 -15.74 -4.35
C ALA A 332 -13.71 -15.58 -3.66
N VAL A 333 -14.66 -14.88 -4.28
CA VAL A 333 -16.01 -14.66 -3.75
C VAL A 333 -16.90 -15.86 -4.05
N SER A 334 -17.07 -16.22 -5.33
CA SER A 334 -17.93 -17.36 -5.71
C SER A 334 -17.31 -18.69 -5.29
N GLY A 335 -15.98 -18.80 -5.31
CA GLY A 335 -15.23 -20.04 -5.10
C GLY A 335 -14.91 -20.78 -6.40
N GLU A 336 -15.30 -20.25 -7.56
CA GLU A 336 -14.90 -20.78 -8.87
C GLU A 336 -13.38 -20.76 -9.02
N GLY A 337 -12.80 -21.84 -9.58
CA GLY A 337 -11.35 -21.97 -9.80
C GLY A 337 -10.52 -22.27 -8.54
N MET A 338 -11.14 -22.44 -7.37
CA MET A 338 -10.44 -22.75 -6.12
C MET A 338 -9.83 -24.15 -6.12
N ASP A 339 -10.51 -25.14 -6.71
CA ASP A 339 -10.00 -26.52 -6.78
C ASP A 339 -8.72 -26.58 -7.62
N GLU A 340 -8.71 -25.89 -8.78
CA GLU A 340 -7.52 -25.74 -9.61
C GLU A 340 -6.37 -25.04 -8.86
N PHE A 341 -6.68 -24.00 -8.08
CA PHE A 341 -5.69 -23.36 -7.22
C PHE A 341 -5.07 -24.33 -6.22
N PHE A 342 -5.89 -25.16 -5.57
CA PHE A 342 -5.42 -26.16 -4.61
C PHE A 342 -4.52 -27.20 -5.29
N GLU A 343 -4.94 -27.76 -6.41
CA GLU A 343 -4.14 -28.73 -7.19
C GLU A 343 -2.79 -28.13 -7.61
N LYS A 344 -2.80 -26.88 -8.09
CA LYS A 344 -1.59 -26.17 -8.49
C LYS A 344 -0.65 -25.94 -7.30
N LEU A 345 -1.21 -25.55 -6.15
CA LEU A 345 -0.44 -25.36 -4.93
C LEU A 345 0.18 -26.68 -4.45
N GLU A 346 -0.58 -27.77 -4.46
CA GLU A 346 -0.10 -29.11 -4.11
C GLU A 346 1.00 -29.61 -5.05
N TYR A 347 0.86 -29.35 -6.35
CA TYR A 347 1.89 -29.67 -7.34
C TYR A 347 3.19 -28.90 -7.07
N VAL A 348 3.12 -27.60 -6.84
CA VAL A 348 4.30 -26.78 -6.52
C VAL A 348 4.94 -27.23 -5.21
N VAL A 349 4.13 -27.54 -4.20
CA VAL A 349 4.64 -28.04 -2.92
C VAL A 349 5.40 -29.34 -3.13
N SER A 350 4.81 -30.33 -3.81
CA SER A 350 5.42 -31.64 -4.04
C SER A 350 6.66 -31.58 -4.95
N SER A 351 6.72 -30.61 -5.86
CA SER A 351 7.85 -30.46 -6.80
C SER A 351 9.08 -29.81 -6.17
N PHE A 352 8.88 -28.98 -5.14
CA PHE A 352 9.96 -28.20 -4.51
C PHE A 352 10.31 -28.65 -3.09
N PHE A 353 9.45 -29.43 -2.42
CA PHE A 353 9.59 -29.81 -1.00
C PHE A 353 9.10 -31.21 -0.72
#